data_AF-A0A401TQK2-F1
#
_entry.id   AF-A0A401TQK2-F1
#
_cell.length_a   1.000
_cell.length_b   1.000
_cell.length_c   1.000
_cell.angle_alpha   90.00
_cell.angle_beta   90.00
_cell.angle_gamma   90.00
#
_symmetry.space_group_name_H-M   'P 1'
#
loop_
_entity.id
_entity.type
_entity.pdbx_description
1 polymer ?
#
loop_
_entity_poly.entity_id
_entity_poly.type
_entity_poly.pdbx_seq_one_letter_code
_entity_poly.pdbx_strand_id
1 'polypeptide(L)' 'GKTVIQAEIDAAAELIDFFRFNAKHAVDLQHEQPISEPPSTNSTLYRSLEVSVLLNERLVPKVMPF' A
#
# COMPACT_ATOMS: atom_id res chain seq x y z
N GLY A 1 0.82 -27.85 7.37
CA GLY A 1 1.25 -26.84 8.36
C GLY A 1 2.58 -26.29 7.92
N LYS A 2 2.76 -24.98 7.97
CA LYS A 2 4.05 -24.32 7.67
C LYS A 2 5.08 -24.72 8.74
N THR A 3 6.35 -24.87 8.37
CA THR A 3 7.43 -25.01 9.36
C THR A 3 7.57 -23.71 10.15
N VAL A 4 8.21 -23.74 11.34
CA VAL A 4 8.39 -22.54 12.18
C VAL A 4 9.03 -21.39 11.38
N ILE A 5 10.04 -21.70 10.57
CA ILE A 5 10.72 -20.71 9.71
C ILE A 5 9.81 -20.20 8.58
N GLN A 6 9.02 -21.07 7.94
CA GLN A 6 8.05 -20.65 6.93
C GLN A 6 6.92 -19.80 7.51
N ALA A 7 6.48 -20.12 8.72
CA ALA A 7 5.46 -19.35 9.43
C ALA A 7 6.01 -17.97 9.82
N GLU A 8 7.28 -17.87 10.21
CA GLU A 8 7.90 -16.60 10.58
C GLU A 8 8.11 -15.66 9.39
N ILE A 9 8.61 -16.19 8.26
CA ILE A 9 8.82 -15.38 7.05
C ILE A 9 7.49 -14.82 6.51
N ASP A 10 6.45 -15.64 6.48
CA ASP A 10 5.16 -15.29 5.86
C ASP A 10 4.21 -14.53 6.82
N ALA A 11 4.14 -14.92 8.11
CA ALA A 11 3.22 -14.27 9.05
C ALA A 11 3.82 -13.04 9.76
N ALA A 12 5.13 -13.03 10.01
CA ALA A 12 5.78 -11.94 10.74
C ALA A 12 6.51 -10.98 9.79
N ALA A 13 7.49 -11.47 9.02
CA ALA A 13 8.30 -10.59 8.18
C ALA A 13 7.48 -9.92 7.07
N GLU A 14 6.71 -10.70 6.29
CA GLU A 14 5.89 -10.16 5.20
C GLU A 14 4.80 -9.20 5.69
N LEU A 15 4.14 -9.50 6.82
CA LEU A 15 3.11 -8.62 7.38
C LEU A 15 3.70 -7.29 7.88
N ILE A 16 4.86 -7.34 8.55
CA ILE A 16 5.55 -6.15 9.04
C ILE A 16 6.02 -5.28 7.87
N ASP A 17 6.58 -5.89 6.83
CA ASP A 17 7.05 -5.19 5.65
C ASP A 17 5.87 -4.60 4.86
N PHE A 18 4.76 -5.33 4.73
CA PHE A 18 3.53 -4.83 4.12
C PHE A 18 3.07 -3.52 4.78
N PHE A 19 3.02 -3.46 6.11
CA PHE A 19 2.61 -2.23 6.79
C PHE A 19 3.62 -1.10 6.63
N ARG A 20 4.92 -1.40 6.71
CA ARG A 20 5.98 -0.38 6.62
C ARG A 20 6.08 0.20 5.21
N PHE A 21 6.11 -0.64 4.19
CA PHE A 21 6.24 -0.19 2.81
C PHE A 21 4.97 0.49 2.32
N ASN A 22 3.77 -0.04 2.63
CA ASN A 22 2.54 0.65 2.22
C ASN A 22 2.34 1.99 2.91
N ALA A 23 2.72 2.12 4.20
CA ALA A 23 2.69 3.42 4.87
C ALA A 23 3.64 4.42 4.21
N LYS A 24 4.86 3.99 3.88
CA LYS A 24 5.82 4.82 3.14
C LYS A 24 5.26 5.23 1.78
N HIS A 25 4.77 4.28 0.99
CA HIS A 25 4.22 4.55 -0.34
C HIS A 25 2.99 5.47 -0.29
N ALA A 26 2.14 5.34 0.72
CA ALA A 26 1.00 6.24 0.92
C ALA A 26 1.46 7.69 1.19
N VAL A 27 2.52 7.87 1.97
CA VAL A 27 3.12 9.19 2.22
C VAL A 27 3.76 9.74 0.94
N ASP A 28 4.56 8.93 0.25
CA ASP A 28 5.22 9.34 -1.00
C ASP A 28 4.19 9.78 -2.06
N LEU A 29 3.08 9.04 -2.20
CA LEU A 29 2.00 9.33 -3.13
C LEU A 29 1.34 10.70 -2.88
N GLN A 30 1.18 11.12 -1.61
CA GLN A 30 0.61 12.44 -1.30
C GLN A 30 1.48 13.60 -1.81
N HIS A 31 2.78 13.39 -1.96
CA HIS A 31 3.71 14.39 -2.46
C HIS A 31 3.69 14.52 -3.99
N GLU A 32 3.03 13.60 -4.70
CA GLU A 32 2.82 13.70 -6.14
C GLU A 32 1.72 14.73 -6.45
N GLN A 33 2.14 15.98 -6.68
CA GLN A 33 1.24 17.09 -6.97
C GLN A 33 1.39 17.58 -8.44
N PRO A 34 0.28 18.00 -9.08
CA PRO A 34 0.30 18.50 -10.44
C PRO A 34 0.95 19.88 -10.53
N ILE A 35 1.46 20.23 -11.70
CA ILE A 35 2.05 21.54 -11.96
C ILE A 35 0.97 22.61 -11.78
N SER A 36 1.33 23.66 -11.03
CA SER A 36 0.52 24.86 -10.82
C SER A 36 1.13 26.00 -11.63
N GLU A 37 0.31 26.70 -12.42
CA GLU A 37 0.74 27.80 -13.30
C GLU A 37 -0.13 29.04 -13.03
N PRO A 38 0.45 30.23 -12.80
CA PRO A 38 -0.32 31.43 -12.47
C PRO A 38 -1.39 31.77 -13.53
N PRO A 39 -2.63 32.16 -13.14
CA PRO A 39 -3.12 32.40 -11.78
C PRO A 39 -3.68 31.14 -11.07
N SER A 40 -3.53 29.96 -11.65
CA SER A 40 -4.17 28.72 -11.19
C SER A 40 -3.25 27.90 -10.29
N THR A 41 -3.81 27.36 -9.20
CA THR A 41 -3.13 26.38 -8.34
C THR A 41 -3.90 25.07 -8.39
N ASN A 42 -3.22 24.00 -8.76
CA ASN A 42 -3.77 22.65 -8.85
C ASN A 42 -3.27 21.82 -7.67
N SER A 43 -4.16 21.04 -7.06
CA SER A 43 -3.80 20.10 -6.00
C SER A 43 -4.56 18.79 -6.15
N THR A 44 -3.89 17.68 -5.86
CA THR A 44 -4.48 16.34 -5.88
C THR A 44 -4.78 15.90 -4.46
N LEU A 45 -6.03 15.52 -4.22
CA LEU A 45 -6.50 14.96 -2.96
C LEU A 45 -6.80 13.46 -3.13
N TYR A 46 -5.94 12.62 -2.54
CA TYR A 46 -6.14 11.17 -2.51
C TYR A 46 -7.19 10.80 -1.47
N ARG A 47 -8.45 10.63 -1.91
CA ARG A 47 -9.59 10.27 -1.04
C ARG A 47 -9.71 8.76 -0.88
N SER A 48 -10.28 8.36 0.25
CA SER A 48 -10.79 7.00 0.43
C SER A 48 -11.90 6.71 -0.57
N LEU A 49 -12.09 5.42 -0.88
CA LEU A 49 -13.22 4.96 -1.67
C LEU A 49 -14.53 5.29 -0.95
N GLU A 50 -15.51 5.77 -1.70
CA GLU A 50 -16.86 6.07 -1.19
C GLU A 50 -17.70 4.80 -0.98
N VAL A 51 -17.22 3.67 -1.48
CA VAL A 51 -17.89 2.37 -1.42
C VAL A 51 -17.05 1.37 -0.63
N SER A 52 -17.73 0.39 -0.03
CA SER A 52 -17.09 -0.68 0.72
C SER A 52 -16.24 -1.58 -0.19
N VAL A 53 -15.03 -1.89 0.25
CA VAL A 53 -14.15 -2.86 -0.41
C VAL A 53 -14.36 -4.23 0.19
N LEU A 54 -14.64 -5.23 -0.67
CA LEU A 54 -14.61 -6.63 -0.26
C LEU A 54 -13.22 -7.20 -0.52
N LEU A 55 -12.55 -7.62 0.55
CA LEU A 55 -11.28 -8.32 0.47
C LEU A 55 -11.54 -9.81 0.23
N ASN A 56 -11.10 -10.32 -0.92
CA ASN A 56 -11.10 -11.75 -1.24
C ASN A 56 -9.66 -12.25 -1.39
N GLU A 57 -9.46 -13.57 -1.38
CA GLU A 57 -8.12 -14.19 -1.47
C GLU A 57 -7.38 -13.86 -2.78
N ARG A 58 -8.04 -13.25 -3.76
CA ARG A 58 -7.43 -12.76 -5.01
C ARG A 58 -6.71 -11.42 -4.86
N LEU A 59 -7.02 -10.67 -3.81
CA LEU A 59 -6.43 -9.36 -3.52
C LEU A 59 -5.25 -9.45 -2.56
N VAL A 60 -4.96 -10.63 -2.00
CA VAL A 60 -3.71 -10.86 -1.30
C VAL A 60 -2.60 -10.76 -2.34
N PRO A 61 -1.65 -9.81 -2.22
CA PRO A 61 -0.50 -9.78 -3.10
C PRO A 61 0.18 -11.14 -2.97
N LYS A 62 0.24 -11.88 -4.08
CA LYS A 62 1.05 -13.11 -4.14
C LYS A 62 2.49 -12.65 -3.92
N VAL A 63 2.98 -12.95 -2.72
CA VAL A 63 4.36 -12.91 -2.21
C VAL A 63 5.37 -12.47 -3.25
N MET A 64 6.07 -11.36 -2.99
CA MET A 64 7.23 -10.95 -3.77
C MET A 64 8.21 -12.14 -3.84
N PRO A 65 8.72 -12.52 -5.03
CA PRO A 65 9.70 -13.59 -5.11
C PRO A 65 11.00 -13.07 -4.49
N PHE A 66 11.37 -13.62 -3.34
CA PHE A 66 12.79 -13.69 -2.96
C PHE A 66 13.43 -14.86 -3.70
#